data_AF-A0A3D5FIA7-F1
#
_entry.id   AF-A0A3D5FIA7-F1
#
_cell.length_a   1.000
_cell.length_b   1.000
_cell.length_c   1.000
_cell.angle_alpha   90.00
_cell.angle_beta   90.00
_cell.angle_gamma   90.00
#
_symmetry.space_group_name_H-M   'P 1'
#
loop_
_entity.id
_entity.type
_entity.pdbx_description
1 polymer ?
#
loop_
_entity_poly.entity_id
_entity_poly.type
_entity_poly.pdbx_seq_one_letter_code
_entity_poly.pdbx_strand_id
1 'polypeptide(L)' 'MNKKARLGKGLDALLGNIEQGVAAVDGELRQLPVAAIRKGRYQPRTRMDEESLRELAASIAAQGIVQPLLVRETAAG' A
#
# COMPACT_ATOMS: atom_id res chain seq x y z
N MET A 1 -49.15 -9.19 -6.72
CA MET A 1 -48.21 -8.51 -7.64
C MET A 1 -46.98 -8.09 -6.86
N ASN A 2 -45.90 -8.86 -7.01
CA ASN A 2 -44.67 -8.74 -6.24
C ASN A 2 -43.88 -7.49 -6.62
N LYS A 3 -43.35 -6.75 -5.63
CA LYS A 3 -42.19 -5.88 -5.85
C LYS A 3 -41.11 -6.28 -4.86
N LYS A 4 -40.17 -7.11 -5.34
CA LYS A 4 -38.93 -7.49 -4.66
C LYS A 4 -38.18 -6.21 -4.27
N ALA A 5 -37.88 -6.07 -2.98
CA ALA A 5 -37.02 -5.00 -2.47
C ALA A 5 -35.63 -5.12 -3.12
N ARG A 6 -35.22 -4.08 -3.84
CA ARG A 6 -33.93 -4.03 -4.55
C ARG A 6 -32.84 -3.68 -3.53
N LEU A 7 -32.30 -4.72 -2.88
CA LEU A 7 -31.09 -4.64 -2.06
C LEU A 7 -29.88 -4.51 -3.00
N GLY A 8 -29.50 -3.28 -3.36
CA GLY A 8 -28.42 -3.08 -4.33
C GLY A 8 -27.91 -1.64 -4.46
N LYS A 9 -28.15 -0.79 -3.45
CA LYS A 9 -27.67 0.61 -3.45
C LYS A 9 -27.05 1.04 -2.12
N GLY A 10 -26.78 0.09 -1.23
CA GLY A 10 -26.19 0.37 0.09
C GLY A 10 -24.68 0.21 0.11
N LEU A 11 -24.16 -0.84 -0.54
CA LEU A 11 -22.72 -1.11 -0.53
C LEU A 11 -21.94 -0.14 -1.41
N ASP A 12 -22.37 0.11 -2.65
CA ASP A 12 -21.72 1.08 -3.56
C ASP A 12 -21.72 2.53 -3.03
N ALA A 13 -22.72 2.90 -2.24
CA ALA A 13 -22.79 4.23 -1.61
C ALA A 13 -21.84 4.35 -0.39
N LEU A 14 -21.51 3.22 0.26
CA LEU A 14 -20.54 3.14 1.35
C LEU A 14 -19.11 2.95 0.85
N LEU A 15 -18.94 2.21 -0.24
CA LEU A 15 -17.68 1.89 -0.89
C LEU A 15 -17.29 2.97 -1.93
N GLY A 16 -17.65 4.24 -1.67
CA GLY A 16 -17.41 5.36 -2.57
C GLY A 16 -16.06 5.23 -3.28
N ASN A 17 -16.12 5.07 -4.60
CA ASN A 17 -15.00 5.08 -5.54
C ASN A 17 -13.67 4.54 -4.98
N ILE A 18 -13.61 3.24 -4.62
CA ILE A 18 -12.37 2.56 -4.20
C ILE A 18 -11.27 2.64 -5.29
N GLU A 19 -11.64 2.93 -6.53
CA GLU A 19 -10.71 3.23 -7.62
C GLU A 19 -9.84 4.48 -7.38
N GLN A 20 -10.19 5.34 -6.41
CA GLN A 20 -9.42 6.53 -6.03
C GLN A 20 -8.41 6.27 -4.90
N GLY A 21 -8.21 5.00 -4.50
CA GLY A 21 -7.30 4.59 -3.44
C GLY A 21 -5.81 4.83 -3.71
N VAL A 22 -5.44 5.26 -4.92
CA VAL A 22 -4.17 5.93 -5.18
C VAL A 22 -4.46 7.43 -5.28
N ALA A 23 -4.65 8.08 -4.13
CA ALA A 23 -4.39 9.51 -4.07
C ALA A 23 -3.01 9.70 -4.71
N ALA A 24 -2.98 10.37 -5.85
CA ALA A 24 -1.74 10.80 -6.47
C ALA A 24 -1.05 11.64 -5.41
N VAL A 25 -0.13 11.00 -4.69
CA VAL A 25 0.83 11.72 -3.87
C VAL A 25 1.53 12.59 -4.91
N ASP A 26 1.45 13.91 -4.77
CA ASP A 26 2.24 14.89 -5.54
C ASP A 26 3.74 14.75 -5.20
N GLY A 27 4.23 13.52 -5.17
CA GLY A 27 5.60 13.11 -5.01
C GLY A 27 5.99 12.41 -6.29
N GLU A 28 6.92 13.01 -7.02
CA GLU A 28 7.56 12.37 -8.16
C GLU A 28 8.03 10.97 -7.78
N LEU A 29 7.81 9.99 -8.67
CA LEU A 29 8.37 8.66 -8.50
C LEU A 29 9.88 8.76 -8.61
N ARG A 30 10.57 8.60 -7.47
CA ARG A 30 12.03 8.69 -7.38
C ARG A 30 12.62 7.30 -7.12
N GLN A 31 13.71 7.00 -7.82
CA GLN A 31 14.59 5.88 -7.50
C GLN A 31 15.57 6.32 -6.41
N LEU A 32 15.62 5.58 -5.31
CA LEU A 32 16.47 5.90 -4.16
C LEU A 32 17.36 4.69 -3.81
N PRO A 33 18.63 4.91 -3.40
CA PRO A 33 19.45 3.83 -2.86
C PRO A 33 18.79 3.24 -1.61
N VAL A 34 18.71 1.91 -1.51
CA VAL A 34 18.12 1.21 -0.35
C VAL A 34 18.82 1.62 0.96
N ALA A 35 20.13 1.89 0.91
CA ALA A 35 20.91 2.34 2.07
C ALA A 35 20.52 3.74 2.60
N ALA A 36 19.84 4.56 1.80
CA ALA A 36 19.30 5.85 2.24
C ALA A 36 17.96 5.71 2.97
N ILE A 37 17.28 4.55 2.87
CA ILE A 37 15.98 4.33 3.47
C ILE A 37 16.14 3.76 4.88
N ARG A 38 15.36 4.28 5.84
CA ARG A 38 15.36 3.84 7.23
C ARG A 38 13.94 3.56 7.71
N LYS A 39 13.83 2.71 8.73
CA LYS A 39 12.54 2.43 9.37
C LYS A 39 11.90 3.71 9.91
N GLY A 40 10.59 3.86 9.72
CA GLY A 40 9.84 4.97 10.28
C GLY A 40 9.91 5.00 11.81
N ARG A 41 9.90 6.20 12.40
CA ARG A 41 9.89 6.40 13.86
C ARG A 41 8.69 5.71 14.53
N TYR A 42 7.56 5.66 13.85
CA TYR A 42 6.30 5.11 14.34
C TYR A 42 5.89 3.89 13.53
N GLN A 43 6.68 2.82 13.60
CA GLN A 43 6.36 1.56 12.93
C GLN A 43 5.51 0.68 13.87
N PRO A 44 4.18 0.54 13.65
CA PRO A 44 3.30 -0.22 14.54
C PRO A 44 3.53 -1.74 14.42
N ARG A 45 3.91 -2.21 13.22
CA ARG A 45 4.23 -3.62 12.99
C ARG A 45 5.65 -3.91 13.47
N THR A 46 5.78 -4.51 14.65
CA THR A 46 7.08 -4.84 15.28
C THR A 46 7.48 -6.30 15.11
N ARG A 47 6.53 -7.19 14.82
CA ARG A 47 6.78 -8.60 14.55
C ARG A 47 6.40 -8.94 13.11
N MET A 48 7.30 -9.66 12.45
CA MET A 48 7.10 -10.18 11.10
C MET A 48 7.49 -11.64 11.14
N ASP A 49 6.71 -12.45 10.44
CA ASP A 49 7.01 -13.86 10.26
C ASP A 49 8.16 -14.04 9.25
N GLU A 50 9.13 -14.88 9.59
CA GLU A 50 10.36 -15.06 8.79
C GLU A 50 10.11 -15.82 7.48
N GLU A 51 9.13 -16.72 7.46
CA GLU A 51 8.75 -17.44 6.24
C GLU A 51 8.09 -16.47 5.25
N SER A 52 7.11 -15.69 5.71
CA SER A 52 6.44 -14.66 4.94
C SER A 52 7.42 -13.61 4.38
N LEU A 53 8.45 -13.23 5.15
CA LEU A 53 9.50 -12.32 4.68
C LEU A 53 10.34 -12.91 3.56
N ARG A 54 10.68 -14.20 3.64
CA ARG A 54 11.43 -14.90 2.60
C ARG A 54 10.63 -15.02 1.31
N GLU A 55 9.34 -15.34 1.41
CA GLU A 55 8.43 -15.37 0.27
C GLU A 55 8.31 -14.00 -0.41
N LEU A 56 8.17 -12.93 0.38
CA LEU A 56 8.12 -11.57 -0.15
C LEU A 56 9.43 -11.18 -0.85
N ALA A 57 10.58 -11.53 -0.28
CA ALA A 57 11.88 -11.27 -0.90
C ALA A 57 12.04 -12.01 -2.24
N ALA A 58 11.61 -13.28 -2.32
CA ALA A 58 11.62 -14.05 -3.55
C ALA A 58 10.70 -13.44 -4.62
N SER A 59 9.50 -12.98 -4.22
CA SER A 59 8.56 -12.29 -5.11
C SER A 59 9.13 -10.97 -5.65
N ILE A 60 9.71 -10.14 -4.77
CA ILE A 60 10.37 -8.88 -5.18
C ILE A 60 11.53 -9.14 -6.12
N ALA A 61 12.32 -10.21 -5.92
CA ALA A 61 13.41 -10.56 -6.83
C ALA A 61 12.92 -10.98 -8.22
N ALA A 62 11.76 -11.65 -8.31
CA ALA A 62 11.19 -12.13 -9.57
C ALA A 62 10.43 -11.06 -10.35
N GLN A 63 9.68 -10.20 -9.66
CA GLN A 63 8.73 -9.26 -10.29
C GLN A 63 9.07 -7.79 -10.05
N GLY A 64 10.05 -7.51 -9.19
CA GLY A 64 10.31 -6.17 -8.68
C GLY A 64 9.29 -5.75 -7.62
N ILE A 65 9.34 -4.47 -7.26
CA ILE A 65 8.42 -3.89 -6.29
C ILE A 65 7.16 -3.44 -7.02
N VAL A 66 6.02 -4.06 -6.71
CA VAL A 66 4.72 -3.75 -7.35
C VAL A 66 4.19 -2.37 -6.93
N GLN A 67 4.34 -2.01 -5.66
CA GLN A 67 3.86 -0.74 -5.12
C GLN A 67 5.02 0.14 -4.65
N PRO A 68 5.13 1.39 -5.12
CA PRO A 68 6.12 2.33 -4.62
C PRO A 68 6.05 2.50 -3.10
N LEU A 69 7.22 2.67 -2.48
CA LEU A 69 7.31 2.93 -1.05
C LEU A 69 7.08 4.41 -0.76
N LEU A 70 6.23 4.71 0.23
CA LEU A 70 6.05 6.07 0.73
C LEU A 70 7.20 6.42 1.68
N VAL A 71 7.91 7.49 1.38
CA VAL A 71 9.02 8.00 2.19
C VAL A 71 8.88 9.50 2.41
N ARG A 72 9.56 10.00 3.44
CA ARG A 72 9.77 11.43 3.68
C ARG A 72 11.25 11.67 3.89
N GLU A 73 11.74 12.82 3.47
CA GLU A 73 13.11 13.22 3.71
C GLU A 73 13.35 13.35 5.22
N THR A 74 14.55 12.96 5.66
CA THR A 74 14.99 13.12 7.05
C THR A 74 16.27 13.94 7.09
N ALA A 75 16.61 14.50 8.27
CA ALA A 75 17.86 15.24 8.42
C ALA A 75 19.12 14.40 8.08
N ALA A 76 18.99 13.08 7.99
CA ALA A 76 20.06 12.15 7.63
C ALA A 76 19.99 11.65 6.18
N GLY A 77 19.09 12.20 5.35
CA GLY A 77 18.65 11.63 4.06
C GLY A 77 17.21 11.17 4.17
#